data_AF-A0A7X8UGP1-F1
#
_entry.id   AF-A0A7X8UGP1-F1
#
_cell.length_a   1.000
_cell.length_b   1.000
_cell.length_c   1.000
_cell.angle_alpha   90.00
_cell.angle_beta   90.00
_cell.angle_gamma   90.00
#
_symmetry.space_group_name_H-M   'P 1'
#
loop_
_entity.id
_entity.type
_entity.pdbx_description
1 polymer ?
#
loop_
_entity_poly.entity_id
_entity_poly.type
_entity_poly.pdbx_seq_one_letter_code
_entity_poly.pdbx_strand_id
1 'polypeptide(L)'
;MTAILGISAFYHDSAAALVVDGRIVAAAQEERFTRVKHDDGFPVHAVDYCLREAGLGAGGLDYVAFYDKPLLKFERLLETYLAFAPAGFGSFRRAMPLWLARKLHLPREIRKGLGGGYRRRCVFAQHHEAHAASAFFPSPFEEAALLTLDGVGEWATASLGRGRANRIELFSELRFPHSLGLLYSAFTYFCGFRVNSGEYKLMGLAPYGEPVYADRILRHLLDLKPDGSFRMDMAYFRYCQGLVMTSPRFDRLFEGPPRRPEAALTQREMDLAASIQQVTEEVMLRSARHLHRLTGMKNLCLAGGVALNCVGNGRIVREGPFERVWIQPAAGDAGGALGAALFVWHQLLDNPRIPGADDSERGAFLGPAFSEDRIRGFLESSGCRYHYYGEKDLIDAVADLIAAGKVVGWFQGRMEFGPRALGGRSILGDARDPEMQSLINRKIKFRESFRPFAPIVLRDRAGEFFQWGPGEESPYMLVVAPVAESKRKPPPGGLRGLEKLKAIRSEIPAVTHVDGSARIQTVDPERHPRLFRLLTAFAAKTGCPVMINTSFNVRGEPIVCRPEEAFRCFMATDMDVLVMERFVLFKEEQARGREGPAGSYAGEFPPD
;
A
#
# COMPACT_ATOMS: atom_id res chain seq x y z
N MET A 1 -21.40 21.91 -11.97
CA MET A 1 -20.27 20.97 -11.98
C MET A 1 -19.09 21.68 -11.35
N THR A 2 -18.61 21.16 -10.23
CA THR A 2 -17.44 21.65 -9.51
C THR A 2 -16.35 20.59 -9.63
N ALA A 3 -15.24 20.93 -10.27
CA ALA A 3 -14.11 20.02 -10.48
C ALA A 3 -12.90 20.39 -9.61
N ILE A 4 -12.45 19.44 -8.79
CA ILE A 4 -11.37 19.62 -7.81
C ILE A 4 -10.28 18.59 -8.05
N LEU A 5 -9.09 19.06 -8.43
CA LEU A 5 -7.91 18.22 -8.60
C LEU A 5 -7.05 18.25 -7.33
N GLY A 6 -6.86 17.11 -6.71
CA GLY A 6 -5.90 16.91 -5.62
C GLY A 6 -4.55 16.40 -6.13
N ILE A 7 -3.46 16.88 -5.55
CA ILE A 7 -2.09 16.55 -5.94
C ILE A 7 -1.26 16.20 -4.70
N SER A 8 -0.51 15.10 -4.81
CA SER A 8 0.58 14.70 -3.91
C SER A 8 1.86 14.58 -4.74
N ALA A 9 2.96 15.24 -4.33
CA ALA A 9 4.19 15.31 -5.10
C ALA A 9 5.41 15.81 -4.29
N PHE A 10 6.61 15.69 -4.87
CA PHE A 10 7.87 16.24 -4.37
C PHE A 10 8.41 15.59 -3.08
N TYR A 11 8.09 14.31 -2.85
CA TYR A 11 8.69 13.50 -1.79
C TYR A 11 8.86 12.03 -2.18
N HIS A 12 7.76 11.29 -2.30
CA HIS A 12 7.65 9.97 -2.94
C HIS A 12 6.19 9.68 -3.26
N ASP A 13 5.92 8.66 -4.08
CA ASP A 13 4.57 8.19 -4.41
C ASP A 13 3.63 9.28 -4.93
N SER A 14 4.15 10.12 -5.82
CA SER A 14 3.38 11.23 -6.39
C SER A 14 2.11 10.73 -7.07
N ALA A 15 1.01 11.46 -6.87
CA ALA A 15 -0.32 11.04 -7.28
C ALA A 15 -1.23 12.22 -7.59
N ALA A 16 -2.25 11.95 -8.39
CA ALA A 16 -3.34 12.87 -8.67
C ALA A 16 -4.68 12.18 -8.43
N ALA A 17 -5.66 12.93 -7.94
CA ALA A 17 -7.04 12.48 -7.76
C ALA A 17 -8.01 13.60 -8.17
N LEU A 18 -9.07 13.24 -8.88
CA LEU A 18 -10.08 14.18 -9.34
C LEU A 18 -11.44 13.87 -8.70
N VAL A 19 -12.00 14.87 -8.05
CA VAL A 19 -13.36 14.86 -7.49
C VAL A 19 -14.22 15.82 -8.31
N VAL A 20 -15.38 15.34 -8.76
CA VAL A 20 -16.38 16.14 -9.49
C VAL A 20 -17.70 16.02 -8.76
N ASP A 21 -18.26 17.16 -8.33
CA ASP A 21 -19.54 17.22 -7.60
C ASP A 21 -19.60 16.21 -6.43
N GLY A 22 -18.49 16.08 -5.69
CA GLY A 22 -18.34 15.17 -4.56
C GLY A 22 -18.07 13.70 -4.92
N ARG A 23 -18.08 13.33 -6.20
CA ARG A 23 -17.78 11.97 -6.66
C ARG A 23 -16.31 11.84 -7.01
N ILE A 24 -15.67 10.78 -6.51
CA ILE A 24 -14.32 10.40 -6.91
C ILE A 24 -14.39 9.89 -8.36
N VAL A 25 -13.84 10.62 -9.32
CA VAL A 25 -13.89 10.25 -10.74
C VAL A 25 -12.70 9.37 -11.10
N ALA A 26 -11.51 9.82 -10.76
CA ALA A 26 -10.24 9.18 -11.11
C ALA A 26 -9.18 9.43 -10.04
N ALA A 27 -8.26 8.49 -9.87
CA ALA A 27 -7.06 8.66 -9.07
C ALA A 27 -5.97 7.71 -9.58
N ALA A 28 -4.73 8.17 -9.63
CA ALA A 28 -3.61 7.35 -10.06
C ALA A 28 -2.28 7.86 -9.46
N GLN A 29 -1.34 6.94 -9.29
CA GLN A 29 0.05 7.26 -8.93
C GLN A 29 0.88 7.43 -10.21
N GLU A 30 1.82 8.37 -10.19
CA GLU A 30 2.67 8.70 -11.34
C GLU A 30 3.56 7.53 -11.76
N GLU A 31 4.05 6.75 -10.78
CA GLU A 31 4.88 5.56 -11.02
C GLU A 31 4.24 4.54 -11.95
N ARG A 32 2.89 4.50 -12.04
CA ARG A 32 2.18 3.59 -12.95
C ARG A 32 2.46 3.92 -14.41
N PHE A 33 2.69 5.20 -14.72
CA PHE A 33 2.93 5.70 -16.07
C PHE A 33 4.41 5.86 -16.38
N THR A 34 5.20 6.40 -15.45
CA THR A 34 6.63 6.66 -15.65
C THR A 34 7.48 5.41 -15.54
N ARG A 35 6.94 4.36 -14.89
CA ARG A 35 7.65 3.12 -14.55
C ARG A 35 8.82 3.33 -13.58
N VAL A 36 8.91 4.52 -12.98
CA VAL A 36 9.86 4.85 -11.92
C VAL A 36 9.17 4.62 -10.59
N LYS A 37 9.59 3.58 -9.87
CA LYS A 37 9.00 3.23 -8.58
C LYS A 37 9.22 4.34 -7.54
N HIS A 38 8.16 4.70 -6.83
CA HIS A 38 8.12 5.79 -5.86
C HIS A 38 8.41 7.18 -6.46
N ASP A 39 8.03 7.41 -7.72
CA ASP A 39 8.24 8.68 -8.42
C ASP A 39 7.87 9.89 -7.55
N ASP A 40 8.82 10.79 -7.33
CA ASP A 40 8.68 12.00 -6.51
C ASP A 40 8.40 13.25 -7.36
N GLY A 41 8.35 13.12 -8.69
CA GLY A 41 8.11 14.21 -9.63
C GLY A 41 6.71 14.83 -9.54
N PHE A 42 6.48 15.91 -10.29
CA PHE A 42 5.12 16.40 -10.47
C PHE A 42 4.31 15.37 -11.28
N PRO A 43 3.10 14.97 -10.86
CA PRO A 43 2.40 13.83 -11.44
C PRO A 43 1.68 14.19 -12.76
N VAL A 44 2.45 14.51 -13.80
CA VAL A 44 1.93 14.98 -15.10
C VAL A 44 0.98 13.94 -15.72
N HIS A 45 1.40 12.67 -15.78
CA HIS A 45 0.62 11.63 -16.45
C HIS A 45 -0.62 11.24 -15.66
N ALA A 46 -0.54 11.20 -14.32
CA ALA A 46 -1.71 10.94 -13.49
C ALA A 46 -2.72 12.09 -13.55
N VAL A 47 -2.25 13.35 -13.59
CA VAL A 47 -3.11 14.52 -13.81
C VAL A 47 -3.80 14.45 -15.16
N ASP A 48 -3.04 14.21 -16.24
CA ASP A 48 -3.59 14.12 -17.59
C ASP A 48 -4.63 13.00 -17.69
N TYR A 49 -4.37 11.86 -17.05
CA TYR A 49 -5.34 10.76 -16.96
C TYR A 49 -6.62 11.22 -16.25
N CYS A 50 -6.50 11.83 -15.06
CA CYS A 50 -7.67 12.27 -14.30
C CYS A 50 -8.52 13.28 -15.08
N LEU A 51 -7.88 14.23 -15.74
CA LEU A 51 -8.55 15.24 -16.57
C LEU A 51 -9.26 14.62 -17.77
N ARG A 52 -8.59 13.71 -18.50
CA ARG A 52 -9.20 12.98 -19.63
C ARG A 52 -10.40 12.16 -19.21
N GLU A 53 -10.33 11.47 -18.07
CA GLU A 53 -11.43 10.63 -17.56
C GLU A 53 -12.71 11.45 -17.32
N ALA A 54 -12.57 12.73 -16.96
CA ALA A 54 -13.69 13.65 -16.79
C ALA A 54 -14.04 14.46 -18.05
N GLY A 55 -13.31 14.29 -19.16
CA GLY A 55 -13.45 15.12 -20.36
C GLY A 55 -13.09 16.60 -20.14
N LEU A 56 -12.22 16.89 -19.17
CA LEU A 56 -11.83 18.24 -18.78
C LEU A 56 -10.41 18.57 -19.27
N GLY A 57 -10.16 19.86 -19.49
CA GLY A 57 -8.81 20.42 -19.53
C GLY A 57 -8.47 21.11 -18.21
N ALA A 58 -7.20 21.47 -17.99
CA ALA A 58 -6.76 22.14 -16.76
C ALA A 58 -7.50 23.48 -16.48
N GLY A 59 -7.98 24.17 -17.52
CA GLY A 59 -8.79 25.39 -17.39
C GLY A 59 -10.23 25.15 -16.90
N GLY A 60 -10.72 23.91 -16.98
CA GLY A 60 -12.03 23.49 -16.48
C GLY A 60 -12.05 23.13 -14.99
N LEU A 61 -10.90 23.19 -14.31
CA LEU A 61 -10.81 22.97 -12.86
C LEU A 61 -11.25 24.22 -12.10
N ASP A 62 -12.06 24.04 -11.07
CA ASP A 62 -12.45 25.10 -10.15
C ASP A 62 -11.41 25.28 -9.04
N TYR A 63 -10.85 24.16 -8.56
CA TYR A 63 -9.85 24.14 -7.49
C TYR A 63 -8.74 23.13 -7.80
N VAL A 64 -7.53 23.48 -7.37
CA VAL A 64 -6.40 22.56 -7.27
C VAL A 64 -5.93 22.55 -5.81
N ALA A 65 -5.94 21.37 -5.19
CA ALA A 65 -5.58 21.16 -3.80
C ALA A 65 -4.24 20.41 -3.70
N PHE A 66 -3.38 20.85 -2.80
CA PHE A 66 -2.13 20.17 -2.46
C PHE A 66 -2.20 19.66 -1.02
N TYR A 67 -1.63 18.47 -0.80
CA TYR A 67 -1.80 17.71 0.44
C TYR A 67 -0.97 18.18 1.65
N ASP A 68 0.01 19.08 1.46
CA ASP A 68 0.80 19.67 2.55
C ASP A 68 0.81 21.21 2.53
N LYS A 69 1.02 21.83 3.70
CA LYS A 69 1.29 23.28 3.80
C LYS A 69 2.79 23.56 3.65
N PRO A 70 3.23 24.23 2.56
CA PRO A 70 4.66 24.37 2.24
C PRO A 70 5.44 25.18 3.28
N LEU A 71 4.83 26.20 3.90
CA LEU A 71 5.48 27.07 4.87
C LEU A 71 5.74 26.37 6.23
N LEU A 72 4.75 25.62 6.75
CA LEU A 72 4.93 24.88 8.00
C LEU A 72 5.97 23.76 7.85
N LYS A 73 5.98 23.09 6.69
CA LYS A 73 7.01 22.08 6.38
C LYS A 73 8.41 22.69 6.29
N PHE A 74 8.52 23.90 5.74
CA PHE A 74 9.78 24.63 5.70
C PHE A 74 10.27 25.02 7.09
N GLU A 75 9.38 25.56 7.93
CA GLU A 75 9.64 25.90 9.33
C GLU A 75 10.20 24.68 10.10
N ARG A 76 9.57 23.51 10.00
CA ARG A 76 10.09 22.29 10.64
C ARG A 76 11.51 21.95 10.22
N LEU A 77 11.81 21.99 8.92
CA LEU A 77 13.14 21.64 8.43
C LEU A 77 14.18 22.63 8.96
N LEU A 78 13.88 23.92 8.91
CA LEU A 78 14.73 24.97 9.47
C LEU A 78 14.99 24.75 10.97
N GLU A 79 13.94 24.59 11.77
CA GLU A 79 14.05 24.38 13.22
C GLU A 79 14.78 23.09 13.56
N THR A 80 14.52 22.00 12.84
CA THR A 80 15.22 20.72 13.03
C THR A 80 16.72 20.90 12.81
N TYR A 81 17.12 21.55 11.71
CA TYR A 81 18.53 21.75 11.42
C TYR A 81 19.22 22.66 12.46
N LEU A 82 18.51 23.65 12.99
CA LEU A 82 19.01 24.53 14.05
C LEU A 82 19.11 23.83 15.41
N ALA A 83 18.10 23.04 15.79
CA ALA A 83 18.05 22.30 17.06
C ALA A 83 19.19 21.29 17.22
N PHE A 84 19.80 20.87 16.11
CA PHE A 84 20.93 19.94 16.07
C PHE A 84 22.23 20.56 15.56
N ALA A 85 22.37 21.89 15.64
CA ALA A 85 23.63 22.56 15.35
C ALA A 85 24.73 22.15 16.36
N PRO A 86 26.01 21.99 15.94
CA PRO A 86 26.54 22.25 14.60
C PRO A 86 26.36 21.08 13.61
N ALA A 87 25.99 19.88 14.06
CA ALA A 87 25.92 18.67 13.22
C ALA A 87 24.89 18.78 12.08
N GLY A 88 23.76 19.45 12.31
CA GLY A 88 22.69 19.67 11.32
C GLY A 88 23.02 20.71 10.23
N PHE A 89 24.05 21.55 10.44
CA PHE A 89 24.33 22.71 9.56
C PHE A 89 24.81 22.31 8.16
N GLY A 90 25.50 21.18 8.02
CA GLY A 90 25.92 20.66 6.71
C GLY A 90 24.76 20.19 5.83
N SER A 91 23.69 19.66 6.44
CA SER A 91 22.46 19.29 5.75
C SER A 91 21.62 20.52 5.41
N PHE A 92 21.53 21.48 6.35
CA PHE A 92 20.92 22.79 6.14
C PHE A 92 21.45 23.51 4.90
N ARG A 93 22.78 23.69 4.81
CA ARG A 93 23.42 24.41 3.70
C ARG A 93 23.15 23.80 2.32
N ARG A 94 22.95 22.48 2.25
CA ARG A 94 22.64 21.76 1.00
C ARG A 94 21.17 21.78 0.65
N ALA A 95 20.29 21.63 1.64
CA ALA A 95 18.84 21.56 1.43
C ALA A 95 18.21 22.95 1.19
N MET A 96 18.74 24.00 1.82
CA MET A 96 18.14 25.34 1.83
C MET A 96 18.00 25.97 0.43
N PRO A 97 18.99 25.95 -0.48
CA PRO A 97 18.83 26.53 -1.82
C PRO A 97 17.77 25.82 -2.67
N LEU A 98 17.69 24.49 -2.58
CA LEU A 98 16.69 23.68 -3.28
C LEU A 98 15.27 23.97 -2.75
N TRP A 99 15.14 24.13 -1.44
CA TRP A 99 13.87 24.45 -0.78
C TRP A 99 13.36 25.85 -1.14
N LEU A 100 14.25 26.86 -1.07
CA LEU A 100 13.93 28.24 -1.46
C LEU A 100 13.50 28.34 -2.93
N ALA A 101 14.15 27.60 -3.82
CA ALA A 101 13.86 27.65 -5.26
C ALA A 101 12.56 26.91 -5.67
N ARG A 102 12.20 25.79 -5.01
CA ARG A 102 11.04 24.96 -5.42
C ARG A 102 9.80 25.12 -4.53
N LYS A 103 9.92 25.01 -3.20
CA LYS A 103 8.77 24.87 -2.29
C LYS A 103 8.09 26.21 -1.96
N LEU A 104 8.83 27.33 -1.92
CA LEU A 104 8.23 28.67 -1.77
C LEU A 104 7.43 29.11 -3.02
N HIS A 105 7.63 28.43 -4.16
CA HIS A 105 6.94 28.69 -5.42
C HIS A 105 6.03 27.54 -5.84
N LEU A 106 5.56 26.72 -4.89
CA LEU A 106 4.70 25.56 -5.17
C LEU A 106 3.46 25.88 -6.04
N PRO A 107 2.73 27.01 -5.85
CA PRO A 107 1.66 27.40 -6.77
C PRO A 107 2.13 27.62 -8.22
N ARG A 108 3.36 28.11 -8.42
CA ARG A 108 3.96 28.31 -9.75
C ARG A 108 4.31 26.97 -10.39
N GLU A 109 4.90 26.05 -9.63
CA GLU A 109 5.22 24.70 -10.13
C GLU A 109 3.95 23.92 -10.47
N ILE A 110 2.90 24.00 -9.65
CA ILE A 110 1.59 23.42 -9.96
C ILE A 110 1.04 23.99 -11.26
N ARG A 111 1.03 25.33 -11.41
CA ARG A 111 0.54 25.97 -12.65
C ARG A 111 1.35 25.58 -13.87
N LYS A 112 2.67 25.44 -13.73
CA LYS A 112 3.56 24.98 -14.80
C LYS A 112 3.29 23.52 -15.17
N GLY A 113 3.14 22.64 -14.18
CA GLY A 113 2.79 21.24 -14.36
C GLY A 113 1.43 21.04 -15.02
N LEU A 114 0.49 21.98 -14.81
CA LEU A 114 -0.80 22.05 -15.49
C LEU A 114 -0.77 22.79 -16.85
N GLY A 115 0.42 22.95 -17.45
CA GLY A 115 0.60 23.57 -18.76
C GLY A 115 0.20 25.06 -18.81
N GLY A 116 0.08 25.74 -17.66
CA GLY A 116 -0.39 27.12 -17.56
C GLY A 116 -1.90 27.30 -17.80
N GLY A 117 -2.64 26.22 -18.02
CA GLY A 117 -4.09 26.26 -18.26
C GLY A 117 -4.91 26.60 -17.01
N TYR A 118 -4.37 26.33 -15.82
CA TYR A 118 -5.02 26.64 -14.55
C TYR A 118 -4.59 28.02 -14.01
N ARG A 119 -5.55 28.91 -13.78
CA ARG A 119 -5.30 30.28 -13.26
C ARG A 119 -6.02 30.61 -11.97
N ARG A 120 -6.80 29.68 -11.41
CA ARG A 120 -7.57 29.90 -10.17
C ARG A 120 -6.73 29.62 -8.91
N ARG A 121 -7.36 29.62 -7.73
CA ARG A 121 -6.69 29.51 -6.43
C ARG A 121 -6.18 28.09 -6.18
N CYS A 122 -4.93 27.96 -5.73
CA CYS A 122 -4.44 26.70 -5.17
C CYS A 122 -4.80 26.65 -3.68
N VAL A 123 -5.33 25.52 -3.21
CA VAL A 123 -5.64 25.26 -1.81
C VAL A 123 -4.58 24.33 -1.24
N PHE A 124 -4.21 24.52 0.03
CA PHE A 124 -3.23 23.71 0.73
C PHE A 124 -3.86 23.18 2.03
N ALA A 125 -4.12 21.87 2.07
CA ALA A 125 -4.57 21.19 3.29
C ALA A 125 -3.37 20.87 4.18
N GLN A 126 -3.59 20.63 5.48
CA GLN A 126 -2.54 20.03 6.31
C GLN A 126 -2.36 18.55 5.95
N HIS A 127 -1.15 18.02 6.08
CA HIS A 127 -0.82 16.64 5.72
C HIS A 127 -1.72 15.60 6.42
N HIS A 128 -1.85 15.72 7.74
CA HIS A 128 -2.69 14.80 8.52
C HIS A 128 -4.19 15.07 8.34
N GLU A 129 -4.61 16.29 8.00
CA GLU A 129 -6.00 16.57 7.58
C GLU A 129 -6.30 15.88 6.24
N ALA A 130 -5.36 15.88 5.30
CA ALA A 130 -5.50 15.18 4.03
C ALA A 130 -5.59 13.66 4.26
N HIS A 131 -4.77 13.06 5.13
CA HIS A 131 -4.92 11.65 5.50
C HIS A 131 -6.26 11.35 6.17
N ALA A 132 -6.70 12.19 7.12
CA ALA A 132 -7.98 12.01 7.78
C ALA A 132 -9.15 12.14 6.79
N ALA A 133 -9.07 13.10 5.86
CA ALA A 133 -10.05 13.32 4.81
C ALA A 133 -10.10 12.18 3.79
N SER A 134 -8.94 11.65 3.40
CA SER A 134 -8.88 10.50 2.49
C SER A 134 -9.47 9.26 3.13
N ALA A 135 -9.51 9.14 4.45
CA ALA A 135 -10.16 8.01 5.09
C ALA A 135 -11.63 8.21 5.45
N PHE A 136 -11.95 9.33 6.10
CA PHE A 136 -13.29 9.55 6.61
C PHE A 136 -14.31 9.72 5.49
N PHE A 137 -14.04 10.61 4.52
CA PHE A 137 -15.03 10.98 3.51
C PHE A 137 -15.47 9.83 2.59
N PRO A 138 -14.56 8.94 2.12
CA PRO A 138 -14.98 7.79 1.32
C PRO A 138 -15.43 6.59 2.15
N SER A 139 -15.25 6.58 3.48
CA SER A 139 -15.76 5.50 4.33
C SER A 139 -17.29 5.39 4.26
N PRO A 140 -17.88 4.24 4.62
CA PRO A 140 -19.33 4.07 4.71
C PRO A 140 -19.93 4.65 6.02
N PHE A 141 -19.13 5.30 6.87
CA PHE A 141 -19.56 5.68 8.22
C PHE A 141 -20.10 7.10 8.31
N GLU A 142 -21.26 7.31 8.91
CA GLU A 142 -21.78 8.66 9.24
C GLU A 142 -20.88 9.41 10.23
N GLU A 143 -20.36 8.66 11.22
CA GLU A 143 -19.40 9.11 12.21
C GLU A 143 -18.32 8.04 12.43
N ALA A 144 -17.09 8.49 12.65
CA ALA A 144 -15.97 7.61 12.95
C ALA A 144 -14.89 8.34 13.73
N ALA A 145 -14.23 7.61 14.61
CA ALA A 145 -12.98 8.04 15.18
C ALA A 145 -11.89 7.99 14.10
N LEU A 146 -10.96 8.94 14.11
CA LEU A 146 -9.93 9.08 13.09
C LEU A 146 -8.55 8.90 13.73
N LEU A 147 -7.78 7.94 13.23
CA LEU A 147 -6.39 7.72 13.64
C LEU A 147 -5.50 7.75 12.41
N THR A 148 -4.64 8.76 12.34
CA THR A 148 -3.61 8.87 11.30
C THR A 148 -2.24 8.59 11.92
N LEU A 149 -1.45 7.72 11.29
CA LEU A 149 -0.11 7.33 11.76
C LEU A 149 0.84 7.30 10.56
N ASP A 150 1.87 8.15 10.58
CA ASP A 150 2.74 8.35 9.42
C ASP A 150 4.21 8.56 9.79
N GLY A 151 5.07 8.66 8.77
CA GLY A 151 6.47 9.04 8.93
C GLY A 151 6.60 10.47 9.47
N VAL A 152 6.24 11.47 8.67
CA VAL A 152 6.27 12.89 9.07
C VAL A 152 5.48 13.76 8.09
N GLY A 153 4.54 14.56 8.61
CA GLY A 153 3.88 15.63 7.86
C GLY A 153 4.66 16.96 7.93
N GLU A 154 3.94 18.04 8.22
CA GLU A 154 4.57 19.34 8.54
C GLU A 154 5.23 19.31 9.91
N TRP A 155 4.55 18.77 10.92
CA TRP A 155 5.07 18.53 12.27
C TRP A 155 4.49 17.26 12.87
N ALA A 156 3.21 17.01 12.63
CA ALA A 156 2.52 15.81 13.07
C ALA A 156 3.15 14.54 12.47
N THR A 157 3.14 13.49 13.27
CA THR A 157 3.56 12.12 12.93
C THR A 157 2.45 11.12 13.27
N ALA A 158 1.54 11.52 14.16
CA ALA A 158 0.26 10.88 14.39
C ALA A 158 -0.78 11.94 14.72
N SER A 159 -2.04 11.73 14.33
CA SER A 159 -3.15 12.58 14.78
C SER A 159 -4.37 11.76 15.15
N LEU A 160 -5.02 12.18 16.24
CA LEU A 160 -6.29 11.66 16.73
C LEU A 160 -7.39 12.69 16.44
N GLY A 161 -8.53 12.20 15.99
CA GLY A 161 -9.66 13.05 15.68
C GLY A 161 -10.98 12.31 15.60
N ARG A 162 -11.99 13.04 15.17
CA ARG A 162 -13.33 12.50 14.88
C ARG A 162 -13.86 13.09 13.59
N GLY A 163 -14.63 12.29 12.87
CA GLY A 163 -15.43 12.73 11.75
C GLY A 163 -16.91 12.58 12.06
N ARG A 164 -17.72 13.58 11.70
CA ARG A 164 -19.18 13.54 11.78
C ARG A 164 -19.77 14.33 10.62
N ALA A 165 -20.73 13.74 9.89
CA ALA A 165 -21.31 14.34 8.69
C ALA A 165 -20.21 14.77 7.68
N ASN A 166 -20.13 16.05 7.34
CA ASN A 166 -19.10 16.61 6.45
C ASN A 166 -17.93 17.29 7.21
N ARG A 167 -17.79 17.06 8.52
CA ARG A 167 -16.75 17.69 9.38
C ARG A 167 -15.73 16.69 9.89
N ILE A 168 -14.47 17.14 9.92
CA ILE A 168 -13.32 16.46 10.50
C ILE A 168 -12.72 17.40 11.53
N GLU A 169 -12.47 16.88 12.73
CA GLU A 169 -11.84 17.61 13.82
C GLU A 169 -10.68 16.78 14.36
N LEU A 170 -9.45 17.27 14.20
CA LEU A 170 -8.25 16.70 14.81
C LEU A 170 -7.96 17.47 16.09
N PHE A 171 -7.87 16.77 17.22
CA PHE A 171 -7.75 17.41 18.55
C PHE A 171 -6.50 16.98 19.33
N SER A 172 -5.73 16.00 18.86
CA SER A 172 -4.47 15.57 19.47
C SER A 172 -3.50 15.08 18.42
N GLU A 173 -2.21 15.30 18.64
CA GLU A 173 -1.15 14.87 17.72
C GLU A 173 0.13 14.47 18.46
N LEU A 174 0.89 13.55 17.87
CA LEU A 174 2.30 13.36 18.15
C LEU A 174 3.10 14.19 17.15
N ARG A 175 4.20 14.78 17.60
CA ARG A 175 5.06 15.62 16.77
C ARG A 175 6.43 15.01 16.55
N PHE A 176 6.99 15.32 15.38
CA PHE A 176 8.39 15.11 15.05
C PHE A 176 9.29 15.70 16.16
N PRO A 177 10.37 15.00 16.59
CA PRO A 177 10.97 13.82 15.95
C PRO A 177 10.37 12.47 16.36
N HIS A 178 9.37 12.44 17.24
CA HIS A 178 8.79 11.19 17.71
C HIS A 178 7.79 10.65 16.70
N SER A 179 8.15 9.59 15.98
CA SER A 179 7.35 9.03 14.90
C SER A 179 7.42 7.51 14.91
N LEU A 180 6.24 6.87 14.83
CA LEU A 180 6.14 5.43 14.75
C LEU A 180 6.65 4.95 13.39
N GLY A 181 6.37 5.71 12.31
CA GLY A 181 6.90 5.45 10.98
C GLY A 181 8.43 5.51 10.96
N LEU A 182 9.03 6.57 11.52
CA LEU A 182 10.50 6.71 11.54
C LEU A 182 11.18 5.70 12.47
N LEU A 183 10.53 5.30 13.57
CA LEU A 183 10.99 4.20 14.41
C LEU A 183 11.05 2.90 13.60
N TYR A 184 9.97 2.55 12.89
CA TYR A 184 9.92 1.35 12.05
C TYR A 184 10.94 1.41 10.90
N SER A 185 11.09 2.57 10.25
CA SER A 185 12.09 2.80 9.21
C SER A 185 13.53 2.72 9.74
N ALA A 186 13.78 3.06 11.01
CA ALA A 186 15.10 2.88 11.62
C ALA A 186 15.49 1.40 11.74
N PHE A 187 14.56 0.52 12.13
CA PHE A 187 14.79 -0.93 12.11
C PHE A 187 14.86 -1.48 10.68
N THR A 188 14.07 -0.93 9.75
CA THR A 188 14.13 -1.28 8.33
C THR A 188 15.53 -1.03 7.77
N TYR A 189 16.07 0.16 8.02
CA TYR A 189 17.45 0.52 7.71
C TYR A 189 18.46 -0.39 8.41
N PHE A 190 18.26 -0.65 9.71
CA PHE A 190 19.20 -1.45 10.50
C PHE A 190 19.28 -2.91 10.04
N CYS A 191 18.17 -3.47 9.56
CA CYS A 191 18.11 -4.78 8.92
C CYS A 191 18.57 -4.75 7.44
N GLY A 192 19.14 -3.66 6.96
CA GLY A 192 19.74 -3.55 5.62
C GLY A 192 18.71 -3.47 4.50
N PHE A 193 17.49 -3.03 4.79
CA PHE A 193 16.46 -2.75 3.78
C PHE A 193 16.40 -1.24 3.49
N ARG A 194 15.93 -0.89 2.29
CA ARG A 194 15.78 0.51 1.86
C ARG A 194 14.64 1.20 2.61
N VAL A 195 14.84 2.42 3.08
CA VAL A 195 13.80 3.23 3.73
C VAL A 195 12.78 3.72 2.68
N ASN A 196 11.51 3.86 3.06
CA ASN A 196 10.36 4.24 2.22
C ASN A 196 10.01 3.21 1.12
N SER A 197 10.49 1.96 1.26
CA SER A 197 10.20 0.87 0.33
C SER A 197 10.41 -0.50 0.99
N GLY A 198 11.31 -0.63 1.95
CA GLY A 198 11.67 -1.88 2.61
C GLY A 198 10.82 -2.24 3.82
N GLU A 199 9.96 -1.34 4.30
CA GLU A 199 9.17 -1.52 5.52
C GLU A 199 8.28 -2.77 5.43
N TYR A 200 7.67 -3.04 4.28
CA TYR A 200 6.88 -4.26 4.08
C TYR A 200 7.76 -5.53 4.10
N LYS A 201 9.05 -5.45 3.76
CA LYS A 201 9.99 -6.59 3.84
C LYS A 201 10.29 -6.89 5.30
N LEU A 202 10.51 -5.85 6.12
CA LEU A 202 10.68 -6.01 7.56
C LEU A 202 9.44 -6.65 8.19
N MET A 203 8.24 -6.17 7.82
CA MET A 203 6.97 -6.75 8.26
C MET A 203 6.84 -8.23 7.85
N GLY A 204 7.21 -8.57 6.62
CA GLY A 204 7.22 -9.97 6.14
C GLY A 204 8.29 -10.85 6.78
N LEU A 205 9.36 -10.27 7.33
CA LEU A 205 10.43 -10.97 8.03
C LEU A 205 10.07 -11.28 9.49
N ALA A 206 9.21 -10.47 10.11
CA ALA A 206 8.85 -10.58 11.53
C ALA A 206 8.39 -11.99 11.97
N PRO A 207 7.56 -12.73 11.21
CA PRO A 207 7.11 -14.08 11.62
C PRO A 207 8.22 -15.15 11.69
N TYR A 208 9.43 -14.86 11.19
CA TYR A 208 10.57 -15.78 11.24
C TYR A 208 11.39 -15.65 12.52
N GLY A 209 11.22 -14.56 13.25
CA GLY A 209 11.93 -14.27 14.49
C GLY A 209 11.10 -14.51 15.73
N GLU A 210 11.75 -14.29 16.87
CA GLU A 210 11.11 -14.20 18.18
C GLU A 210 11.32 -12.77 18.73
N PRO A 211 10.33 -12.19 19.44
CA PRO A 211 10.36 -10.79 19.86
C PRO A 211 11.27 -10.51 21.08
N VAL A 212 12.46 -11.11 21.11
CA VAL A 212 13.40 -11.10 22.26
C VAL A 212 13.96 -9.70 22.58
N TYR A 213 13.84 -8.74 21.66
CA TYR A 213 14.29 -7.37 21.84
C TYR A 213 13.16 -6.39 22.19
N ALA A 214 11.89 -6.83 22.25
CA ALA A 214 10.75 -5.93 22.49
C ALA A 214 10.90 -5.13 23.81
N ASP A 215 11.25 -5.81 24.90
CA ASP A 215 11.51 -5.16 26.20
C ASP A 215 12.72 -4.23 26.17
N ARG A 216 13.71 -4.51 25.32
CA ARG A 216 14.89 -3.65 25.14
C ARG A 216 14.49 -2.36 24.42
N ILE A 217 13.62 -2.46 23.41
CA ILE A 217 13.05 -1.31 22.68
C ILE A 217 12.24 -0.43 23.63
N LEU A 218 11.32 -1.03 24.41
CA LEU A 218 10.44 -0.31 25.35
C LEU A 218 11.19 0.30 26.55
N ARG A 219 12.37 -0.21 26.91
CA ARG A 219 13.15 0.35 28.02
C ARG A 219 14.11 1.45 27.60
N HIS A 220 14.66 1.37 26.38
CA HIS A 220 15.78 2.24 25.98
C HIS A 220 15.44 3.19 24.83
N LEU A 221 14.59 2.78 23.88
CA LEU A 221 14.29 3.59 22.70
C LEU A 221 13.01 4.40 22.85
N LEU A 222 12.03 3.89 23.60
CA LEU A 222 10.65 4.37 23.57
C LEU A 222 10.04 4.43 24.98
N ASP A 223 9.68 5.62 25.44
CA ASP A 223 8.82 5.79 26.63
C ASP A 223 7.35 5.76 26.19
N LEU A 224 6.79 4.55 26.09
CA LEU A 224 5.41 4.30 25.65
C LEU A 224 4.40 4.40 26.80
N LYS A 225 3.41 5.28 26.65
CA LYS A 225 2.37 5.53 27.65
C LYS A 225 1.13 4.63 27.44
N PRO A 226 0.24 4.51 28.45
CA PRO A 226 -0.99 3.71 28.34
C PRO A 226 -1.98 4.21 27.28
N ASP A 227 -1.91 5.47 26.90
CA ASP A 227 -2.75 6.10 25.88
C ASP A 227 -2.20 5.92 24.44
N GLY A 228 -1.04 5.27 24.30
CA GLY A 228 -0.37 5.07 23.02
C GLY A 228 0.56 6.22 22.62
N SER A 229 0.55 7.34 23.36
CA SER A 229 1.55 8.39 23.17
C SER A 229 2.93 7.91 23.59
N PHE A 230 3.97 8.45 22.97
CA PHE A 230 5.33 8.07 23.30
C PHE A 230 6.34 9.19 23.04
N ARG A 231 7.49 9.08 23.70
CA ARG A 231 8.71 9.81 23.35
C ARG A 231 9.82 8.85 23.03
N MET A 232 10.65 9.21 22.07
CA MET A 232 11.82 8.44 21.66
C MET A 232 13.08 9.05 22.25
N ASP A 233 14.01 8.21 22.73
CA ASP A 233 15.36 8.68 23.08
C ASP A 233 16.16 8.93 21.80
N MET A 234 16.28 10.21 21.47
CA MET A 234 16.92 10.67 20.24
C MET A 234 18.43 10.39 20.19
N ALA A 235 19.07 10.00 21.29
CA ALA A 235 20.49 9.62 21.28
C ALA A 235 20.78 8.35 20.46
N TYR A 236 19.74 7.55 20.18
CA TYR A 236 19.83 6.33 19.38
C TYR A 236 19.58 6.56 17.88
N PHE A 237 19.15 7.76 17.48
CA PHE A 237 18.72 8.07 16.12
C PHE A 237 19.54 9.20 15.50
N ARG A 238 19.69 9.15 14.16
CA ARG A 238 20.44 10.16 13.40
C ARG A 238 19.67 10.78 12.24
N TYR A 239 18.43 10.37 11.99
CA TYR A 239 17.62 10.93 10.89
C TYR A 239 17.32 12.44 11.03
N CYS A 240 17.51 13.03 12.22
CA CYS A 240 17.42 14.48 12.40
C CYS A 240 18.72 15.23 12.03
N GLN A 241 19.86 14.54 11.91
CA GLN A 241 21.20 15.13 11.87
C GLN A 241 22.09 14.62 10.72
N GLY A 242 21.72 13.52 10.06
CA GLY A 242 22.59 12.83 9.12
C GLY A 242 21.84 12.11 7.99
N LEU A 243 22.61 11.39 7.16
CA LEU A 243 22.11 10.61 6.02
C LEU A 243 21.74 9.16 6.40
N VAL A 244 21.78 8.82 7.68
CA VAL A 244 21.54 7.47 8.21
C VAL A 244 20.51 7.52 9.33
N MET A 245 19.79 6.41 9.55
CA MET A 245 18.68 6.38 10.51
C MET A 245 19.14 6.20 11.96
N THR A 246 20.15 5.37 12.22
CA THR A 246 20.56 4.91 13.55
C THR A 246 21.92 5.47 13.98
N SER A 247 22.18 5.50 15.30
CA SER A 247 23.45 5.96 15.88
C SER A 247 24.32 4.79 16.38
N PRO A 248 25.62 4.99 16.69
CA PRO A 248 26.45 3.95 17.31
C PRO A 248 25.93 3.44 18.66
N ARG A 249 25.05 4.20 19.35
CA ARG A 249 24.37 3.70 20.55
C ARG A 249 23.35 2.62 20.20
N PHE A 250 22.68 2.75 19.05
CA PHE A 250 21.77 1.74 18.52
C PHE A 250 22.54 0.46 18.18
N ASP A 251 23.69 0.59 17.53
CA ASP A 251 24.56 -0.54 17.18
C ASP A 251 24.97 -1.33 18.43
N ARG A 252 25.40 -0.63 19.49
CA ARG A 252 25.73 -1.26 20.79
C ARG A 252 24.50 -1.88 21.45
N LEU A 253 23.35 -1.20 21.39
CA LEU A 253 22.12 -1.69 21.99
C LEU A 253 21.65 -3.01 21.36
N PHE A 254 21.91 -3.23 20.08
CA PHE A 254 21.53 -4.47 19.38
C PHE A 254 22.74 -5.32 18.98
N GLU A 255 23.87 -5.15 19.66
CA GLU A 255 25.02 -6.07 19.61
C GLU A 255 25.65 -6.21 18.22
N GLY A 256 25.72 -5.13 17.44
CA GLY A 256 26.43 -5.13 16.16
C GLY A 256 26.01 -3.99 15.22
N PRO A 257 26.73 -3.80 14.09
CA PRO A 257 26.38 -2.78 13.12
C PRO A 257 25.07 -3.11 12.36
N PRO A 258 24.53 -2.13 11.62
CA PRO A 258 23.49 -2.37 10.63
C PRO A 258 23.91 -3.45 9.63
N ARG A 259 22.96 -4.30 9.20
CA ARG A 259 23.20 -5.29 8.16
C ARG A 259 23.51 -4.57 6.84
N ARG A 260 24.54 -5.01 6.12
CA ARG A 260 24.81 -4.51 4.76
C ARG A 260 23.67 -4.95 3.83
N PRO A 261 23.21 -4.10 2.90
CA PRO A 261 22.23 -4.50 1.89
C PRO A 261 22.64 -5.80 1.18
N GLU A 262 21.65 -6.64 0.88
CA GLU A 262 21.81 -7.93 0.16
C GLU A 262 22.71 -9.01 0.80
N ALA A 263 23.35 -8.75 1.96
CA ALA A 263 23.97 -9.81 2.76
C ALA A 263 22.95 -10.88 3.21
N ALA A 264 23.43 -12.03 3.71
CA ALA A 264 22.54 -13.05 4.26
C ALA A 264 21.75 -12.51 5.47
N LEU A 265 20.47 -12.85 5.57
CA LEU A 265 19.65 -12.59 6.75
C LEU A 265 20.00 -13.61 7.84
N THR A 266 20.17 -13.13 9.07
CA THR A 266 20.42 -13.98 10.23
C THR A 266 19.23 -13.98 11.19
N GLN A 267 19.27 -14.84 12.22
CA GLN A 267 18.26 -14.86 13.26
C GLN A 267 18.15 -13.50 13.98
N ARG A 268 19.25 -12.75 14.11
CA ARG A 268 19.26 -11.41 14.71
C ARG A 268 18.30 -10.47 13.97
N GLU A 269 18.36 -10.40 12.65
CA GLU A 269 17.46 -9.51 11.89
C GLU A 269 16.00 -9.98 11.92
N MET A 270 15.77 -11.30 11.99
CA MET A 270 14.42 -11.86 12.17
C MET A 270 13.85 -11.47 13.53
N ASP A 271 14.63 -11.61 14.60
CA ASP A 271 14.23 -11.28 15.97
C ASP A 271 14.04 -9.78 16.16
N LEU A 272 14.88 -8.95 15.53
CA LEU A 272 14.70 -7.50 15.47
C LEU A 272 13.38 -7.14 14.77
N ALA A 273 13.08 -7.77 13.63
CA ALA A 273 11.83 -7.57 12.91
C ALA A 273 10.61 -7.97 13.74
N ALA A 274 10.65 -9.15 14.39
CA ALA A 274 9.59 -9.62 15.29
C ALA A 274 9.36 -8.63 16.45
N SER A 275 10.46 -8.16 17.05
CA SER A 275 10.43 -7.29 18.21
C SER A 275 9.84 -5.92 17.90
N ILE A 276 10.28 -5.26 16.81
CA ILE A 276 9.73 -3.94 16.44
C ILE A 276 8.29 -4.04 15.94
N GLN A 277 7.94 -5.15 15.27
CA GLN A 277 6.58 -5.41 14.83
C GLN A 277 5.62 -5.52 16.03
N GLN A 278 5.98 -6.28 17.07
CA GLN A 278 5.21 -6.35 18.32
C GLN A 278 5.04 -4.97 18.99
N VAL A 279 6.13 -4.19 19.10
CA VAL A 279 6.07 -2.84 19.70
C VAL A 279 5.17 -1.90 18.88
N THR A 280 5.24 -1.98 17.55
CA THR A 280 4.43 -1.16 16.64
C THR A 280 2.95 -1.46 16.80
N GLU A 281 2.59 -2.74 16.81
CA GLU A 281 1.22 -3.17 17.04
C GLU A 281 0.68 -2.72 18.41
N GLU A 282 1.50 -2.77 19.46
CA GLU A 282 1.10 -2.33 20.80
C GLU A 282 0.82 -0.82 20.83
N VAL A 283 1.67 -0.01 20.19
CA VAL A 283 1.45 1.45 20.06
C VAL A 283 0.14 1.72 19.31
N MET A 284 -0.09 1.03 18.19
CA MET A 284 -1.30 1.15 17.38
C MET A 284 -2.56 0.80 18.19
N LEU A 285 -2.54 -0.33 18.91
CA LEU A 285 -3.67 -0.81 19.71
C LEU A 285 -3.98 0.12 20.90
N ARG A 286 -2.95 0.62 21.61
CA ARG A 286 -3.15 1.59 22.70
C ARG A 286 -3.73 2.90 22.20
N SER A 287 -3.24 3.39 21.06
CA SER A 287 -3.74 4.61 20.41
C SER A 287 -5.21 4.45 20.02
N ALA A 288 -5.57 3.32 19.39
CA ALA A 288 -6.95 3.00 19.03
C ALA A 288 -7.88 2.92 20.27
N ARG A 289 -7.45 2.23 21.34
CA ARG A 289 -8.20 2.14 22.60
C ARG A 289 -8.37 3.49 23.28
N HIS A 290 -7.33 4.32 23.28
CA HIS A 290 -7.41 5.67 23.82
C HIS A 290 -8.37 6.54 23.04
N LEU A 291 -8.27 6.51 21.71
CA LEU A 291 -9.15 7.25 20.83
C LEU A 291 -10.62 6.85 21.04
N HIS A 292 -10.93 5.56 21.16
CA HIS A 292 -12.27 5.11 21.49
C HIS A 292 -12.77 5.67 22.83
N ARG A 293 -11.92 5.71 23.88
CA ARG A 293 -12.30 6.33 25.17
C ARG A 293 -12.60 7.83 25.04
N LEU A 294 -11.91 8.53 24.14
CA LEU A 294 -12.12 9.97 23.92
C LEU A 294 -13.39 10.26 23.11
N THR A 295 -13.72 9.43 22.12
CA THR A 295 -14.80 9.71 21.18
C THR A 295 -16.09 8.96 21.47
N GLY A 296 -16.02 7.78 22.11
CA GLY A 296 -17.14 6.86 22.29
C GLY A 296 -17.71 6.29 20.98
N MET A 297 -17.02 6.49 19.86
CA MET A 297 -17.51 6.11 18.53
C MET A 297 -17.27 4.62 18.24
N LYS A 298 -18.25 4.01 17.58
CA LYS A 298 -18.22 2.58 17.21
C LYS A 298 -17.33 2.25 16.02
N ASN A 299 -17.06 3.24 15.16
CA ASN A 299 -16.32 3.05 13.93
C ASN A 299 -14.95 3.75 13.98
N LEU A 300 -13.95 3.17 13.32
CA LEU A 300 -12.60 3.73 13.19
C LEU A 300 -12.19 3.86 11.72
N CYS A 301 -11.64 5.01 11.35
CA CYS A 301 -10.96 5.22 10.08
C CYS A 301 -9.44 5.35 10.30
N LEU A 302 -8.66 4.62 9.49
CA LEU A 302 -7.20 4.59 9.52
C LEU A 302 -6.57 5.11 8.22
N ALA A 303 -5.55 5.96 8.36
CA ALA A 303 -4.70 6.44 7.27
C ALA A 303 -3.28 6.81 7.75
N GLY A 304 -2.43 7.27 6.83
CA GLY A 304 -1.00 7.48 7.05
C GLY A 304 -0.19 6.23 6.70
N GLY A 305 1.09 6.37 6.37
CA GLY A 305 1.92 5.27 5.87
C GLY A 305 1.98 4.05 6.80
N VAL A 306 1.87 4.25 8.11
CA VAL A 306 1.86 3.16 9.10
C VAL A 306 0.56 2.35 9.04
N ALA A 307 -0.55 2.93 8.58
CA ALA A 307 -1.81 2.21 8.37
C ALA A 307 -1.73 1.15 7.23
N LEU A 308 -0.62 1.09 6.48
CA LEU A 308 -0.33 -0.05 5.59
C LEU A 308 0.22 -1.29 6.35
N ASN A 309 0.48 -1.18 7.66
CA ASN A 309 0.86 -2.29 8.53
C ASN A 309 -0.37 -3.15 8.83
N CYS A 310 -0.63 -4.10 7.93
CA CYS A 310 -1.80 -4.98 8.00
C CYS A 310 -1.80 -5.92 9.22
N VAL A 311 -0.64 -6.16 9.84
CA VAL A 311 -0.52 -6.96 11.07
C VAL A 311 -1.07 -6.15 12.26
N GLY A 312 -0.65 -4.88 12.40
CA GLY A 312 -1.20 -3.95 13.38
C GLY A 312 -2.70 -3.70 13.18
N ASN A 313 -3.14 -3.53 11.94
CA ASN A 313 -4.56 -3.40 11.62
C ASN A 313 -5.35 -4.64 12.05
N GLY A 314 -4.85 -5.85 11.78
CA GLY A 314 -5.49 -7.10 12.19
C GLY A 314 -5.65 -7.23 13.71
N ARG A 315 -4.68 -6.71 14.48
CA ARG A 315 -4.82 -6.62 15.94
C ARG A 315 -5.86 -5.59 16.37
N ILE A 316 -5.95 -4.43 15.72
CA ILE A 316 -7.01 -3.45 16.02
C ILE A 316 -8.39 -4.04 15.74
N VAL A 317 -8.58 -4.73 14.61
CA VAL A 317 -9.87 -5.35 14.26
C VAL A 317 -10.28 -6.39 15.30
N ARG A 318 -9.34 -7.25 15.73
CA ARG A 318 -9.65 -8.36 16.65
C ARG A 318 -9.72 -7.97 18.13
N GLU A 319 -8.86 -7.05 18.57
CA GLU A 319 -8.63 -6.74 20.00
C GLU A 319 -9.01 -5.30 20.38
N GLY A 320 -9.36 -4.49 19.38
CA GLY A 320 -9.78 -3.10 19.55
C GLY A 320 -11.25 -3.00 19.96
N PRO A 321 -11.67 -1.83 20.47
CA PRO A 321 -13.03 -1.62 20.97
C PRO A 321 -14.02 -1.21 19.88
N PHE A 322 -13.64 -1.23 18.61
CA PHE A 322 -14.45 -0.74 17.50
C PHE A 322 -15.25 -1.87 16.85
N GLU A 323 -16.51 -1.60 16.51
CA GLU A 323 -17.38 -2.55 15.80
C GLU A 323 -16.99 -2.67 14.33
N ARG A 324 -16.55 -1.56 13.70
CA ARG A 324 -16.10 -1.54 12.30
C ARG A 324 -14.85 -0.69 12.15
N VAL A 325 -13.93 -1.16 11.31
CA VAL A 325 -12.69 -0.45 10.97
C VAL A 325 -12.61 -0.31 9.46
N TRP A 326 -12.36 0.90 8.98
CA TRP A 326 -12.13 1.19 7.56
C TRP A 326 -10.74 1.78 7.38
N ILE A 327 -10.01 1.32 6.37
CA ILE A 327 -8.58 1.65 6.17
C ILE A 327 -8.41 2.10 4.73
N GLN A 328 -7.79 3.25 4.53
CA GLN A 328 -7.58 3.84 3.20
C GLN A 328 -6.67 2.91 2.33
N PRO A 329 -7.14 2.37 1.18
CA PRO A 329 -6.31 1.55 0.27
C PRO A 329 -4.97 2.21 -0.12
N ALA A 330 -4.97 3.51 -0.36
CA ALA A 330 -3.77 4.31 -0.63
C ALA A 330 -3.33 5.10 0.63
N ALA A 331 -3.25 4.45 1.80
CA ALA A 331 -3.07 5.13 3.10
C ALA A 331 -1.84 6.06 3.22
N GLY A 332 -0.77 5.82 2.47
CA GLY A 332 0.41 6.70 2.42
C GLY A 332 0.18 8.01 1.66
N ASP A 333 1.26 8.71 1.29
CA ASP A 333 1.21 10.05 0.69
C ASP A 333 0.38 10.14 -0.60
N ALA A 334 0.29 9.06 -1.38
CA ALA A 334 -0.55 9.02 -2.56
C ALA A 334 -2.02 9.35 -2.24
N GLY A 335 -2.57 8.78 -1.17
CA GLY A 335 -3.94 9.05 -0.71
C GLY A 335 -4.16 10.49 -0.24
N GLY A 336 -3.08 11.23 0.06
CA GLY A 336 -3.13 12.66 0.37
C GLY A 336 -3.70 13.49 -0.79
N ALA A 337 -3.47 13.08 -2.05
CA ALA A 337 -4.07 13.73 -3.21
C ALA A 337 -5.61 13.66 -3.15
N LEU A 338 -6.16 12.46 -2.92
CA LEU A 338 -7.61 12.25 -2.79
C LEU A 338 -8.16 13.01 -1.57
N GLY A 339 -7.48 12.92 -0.44
CA GLY A 339 -7.84 13.60 0.79
C GLY A 339 -7.92 15.12 0.65
N ALA A 340 -6.94 15.73 -0.03
CA ALA A 340 -6.93 17.16 -0.29
C ALA A 340 -8.13 17.60 -1.16
N ALA A 341 -8.49 16.82 -2.18
CA ALA A 341 -9.65 17.12 -3.02
C ALA A 341 -10.98 17.01 -2.25
N LEU A 342 -11.15 15.94 -1.47
CA LEU A 342 -12.35 15.73 -0.63
C LEU A 342 -12.44 16.76 0.50
N PHE A 343 -11.31 17.18 1.06
CA PHE A 343 -11.26 18.27 2.04
C PHE A 343 -11.80 19.57 1.46
N VAL A 344 -11.41 19.94 0.23
CA VAL A 344 -11.98 21.12 -0.43
C VAL A 344 -13.50 20.98 -0.61
N TRP A 345 -13.97 19.83 -1.09
CA TRP A 345 -15.40 19.62 -1.32
C TRP A 345 -16.25 19.73 -0.04
N HIS A 346 -15.81 19.09 1.06
CA HIS A 346 -16.61 18.98 2.28
C HIS A 346 -16.31 20.03 3.35
N GLN A 347 -15.04 20.42 3.54
CA GLN A 347 -14.66 21.41 4.57
C GLN A 347 -14.70 22.83 4.02
N LEU A 348 -14.12 23.07 2.83
CA LEU A 348 -13.98 24.43 2.31
C LEU A 348 -15.25 24.93 1.62
N LEU A 349 -15.89 24.08 0.83
CA LEU A 349 -17.13 24.40 0.10
C LEU A 349 -18.40 24.05 0.89
N ASP A 350 -18.24 23.43 2.06
CA ASP A 350 -19.34 23.04 2.94
C ASP A 350 -20.42 22.16 2.30
N ASN A 351 -20.07 21.35 1.30
CA ASN A 351 -21.03 20.44 0.70
C ASN A 351 -21.33 19.27 1.65
N PRO A 352 -22.59 18.79 1.68
CA PRO A 352 -22.97 17.66 2.52
C PRO A 352 -22.23 16.39 2.08
N ARG A 353 -22.02 15.49 3.05
CA ARG A 353 -21.52 14.14 2.80
C ARG A 353 -22.70 13.18 2.88
N ILE A 354 -22.79 12.28 1.91
CA ILE A 354 -23.82 11.25 1.84
C ILE A 354 -23.10 9.89 1.91
N PRO A 355 -22.98 9.28 3.10
CA PRO A 355 -22.38 7.95 3.22
C PRO A 355 -23.29 6.91 2.55
N GLY A 356 -22.68 5.98 1.81
CA GLY A 356 -23.37 4.83 1.20
C GLY A 356 -23.40 3.61 2.13
N ALA A 357 -24.04 2.54 1.67
CA ALA A 357 -23.96 1.25 2.35
C ALA A 357 -22.52 0.70 2.34
N ASP A 358 -21.87 0.87 1.19
CA ASP A 358 -20.45 0.60 0.96
C ASP A 358 -19.64 1.90 0.91
N ASP A 359 -18.32 1.76 0.91
CA ASP A 359 -17.39 2.86 0.65
C ASP A 359 -17.51 3.44 -0.77
N SER A 360 -16.99 4.65 -0.97
CA SER A 360 -16.98 5.29 -2.29
C SER A 360 -15.68 5.09 -3.09
N GLU A 361 -14.74 4.26 -2.62
CA GLU A 361 -13.47 3.99 -3.34
C GLU A 361 -13.68 3.05 -4.54
N ARG A 362 -14.83 2.37 -4.63
CA ARG A 362 -15.20 1.48 -5.74
C ARG A 362 -14.14 0.38 -5.96
N GLY A 363 -13.75 -0.30 -4.88
CA GLY A 363 -12.68 -1.32 -4.92
C GLY A 363 -11.28 -0.73 -5.19
N ALA A 364 -11.12 0.59 -5.05
CA ALA A 364 -9.96 1.37 -5.48
C ALA A 364 -9.71 1.34 -7.00
N PHE A 365 -10.67 0.88 -7.82
CA PHE A 365 -10.57 0.84 -9.28
C PHE A 365 -10.77 2.24 -9.90
N LEU A 366 -9.80 3.13 -9.64
CA LEU A 366 -9.80 4.55 -9.98
C LEU A 366 -8.80 4.92 -11.08
N GLY A 367 -7.92 4.00 -11.44
CA GLY A 367 -6.90 4.15 -12.48
C GLY A 367 -7.40 3.78 -13.89
N PRO A 368 -6.51 3.84 -14.89
CA PRO A 368 -6.87 3.64 -16.30
C PRO A 368 -7.44 2.24 -16.59
N ALA A 369 -8.38 2.18 -17.54
CA ALA A 369 -8.83 0.95 -18.20
C ALA A 369 -8.46 1.01 -19.70
N PHE A 370 -8.41 -0.14 -20.35
CA PHE A 370 -8.09 -0.25 -21.78
C PHE A 370 -9.20 -1.03 -22.48
N SER A 371 -9.69 -0.48 -23.59
CA SER A 371 -10.71 -1.15 -24.39
C SER A 371 -10.15 -2.40 -25.08
N GLU A 372 -11.04 -3.32 -25.40
CA GLU A 372 -10.66 -4.50 -26.18
C GLU A 372 -10.10 -4.15 -27.55
N ASP A 373 -10.56 -3.06 -28.18
CA ASP A 373 -10.01 -2.59 -29.46
C ASP A 373 -8.56 -2.12 -29.30
N ARG A 374 -8.23 -1.43 -28.20
CA ARG A 374 -6.87 -1.01 -27.90
C ARG A 374 -5.96 -2.22 -27.65
N ILE A 375 -6.45 -3.21 -26.91
CA ILE A 375 -5.72 -4.45 -26.62
C ILE A 375 -5.52 -5.25 -27.92
N ARG A 376 -6.58 -5.47 -28.70
CA ARG A 376 -6.54 -6.17 -29.99
C ARG A 376 -5.55 -5.53 -30.95
N GLY A 377 -5.62 -4.21 -31.11
CA GLY A 377 -4.70 -3.48 -31.99
C GLY A 377 -3.24 -3.63 -31.56
N PHE A 378 -2.96 -3.61 -30.25
CA PHE A 378 -1.63 -3.92 -29.74
C PHE A 378 -1.20 -5.36 -30.07
N LEU A 379 -2.04 -6.35 -29.75
CA LEU A 379 -1.76 -7.76 -29.98
C LEU A 379 -1.47 -8.07 -31.45
N GLU A 380 -2.29 -7.55 -32.36
CA GLU A 380 -2.14 -7.74 -33.81
C GLU A 380 -0.89 -7.05 -34.33
N SER A 381 -0.65 -5.78 -33.94
CA SER A 381 0.55 -5.04 -34.36
C SER A 381 1.86 -5.66 -33.86
N SER A 382 1.80 -6.40 -32.75
CA SER A 382 2.95 -7.08 -32.14
C SER A 382 3.09 -8.54 -32.59
N GLY A 383 2.16 -9.05 -33.42
CA GLY A 383 2.16 -10.43 -33.89
C GLY A 383 1.97 -11.47 -32.77
N CYS A 384 1.31 -11.07 -31.67
CA CYS A 384 1.03 -11.95 -30.54
C CYS A 384 -0.01 -13.00 -30.93
N ARG A 385 0.18 -14.25 -30.48
CA ARG A 385 -0.87 -15.29 -30.61
C ARG A 385 -1.82 -15.17 -29.43
N TYR A 386 -3.12 -15.18 -29.68
CA TYR A 386 -4.13 -15.06 -28.64
C TYR A 386 -5.39 -15.83 -29.01
N HIS A 387 -6.14 -16.21 -27.98
CA HIS A 387 -7.49 -16.76 -28.05
C HIS A 387 -8.47 -15.74 -27.50
N TYR A 388 -9.67 -15.67 -28.08
CA TYR A 388 -10.71 -14.74 -27.64
C TYR A 388 -11.92 -15.52 -27.13
N TYR A 389 -12.34 -15.26 -25.90
CA TYR A 389 -13.41 -16.01 -25.23
C TYR A 389 -14.63 -15.13 -24.96
N GLY A 390 -15.82 -15.74 -24.96
CA GLY A 390 -16.99 -15.16 -24.30
C GLY A 390 -16.80 -15.09 -22.78
N GLU A 391 -17.54 -14.22 -22.09
CA GLU A 391 -17.34 -13.97 -20.65
C GLU A 391 -17.46 -15.26 -19.80
N LYS A 392 -18.46 -16.11 -20.07
CA LYS A 392 -18.66 -17.36 -19.35
C LYS A 392 -17.50 -18.34 -19.60
N ASP A 393 -17.14 -18.52 -20.86
CA ASP A 393 -16.09 -19.47 -21.28
C ASP A 393 -14.71 -19.02 -20.78
N LEU A 394 -14.45 -17.72 -20.75
CA LEU A 394 -13.25 -17.13 -20.17
C LEU A 394 -13.12 -17.52 -18.69
N ILE A 395 -14.18 -17.29 -17.92
CA ILE A 395 -14.20 -17.57 -16.48
C ILE A 395 -13.94 -19.05 -16.21
N ASP A 396 -14.62 -19.93 -16.96
CA ASP A 396 -14.47 -21.36 -16.77
C ASP A 396 -13.07 -21.85 -17.17
N ALA A 397 -12.55 -21.39 -18.31
CA ALA A 397 -11.20 -21.74 -18.78
C ALA A 397 -10.10 -21.24 -17.83
N VAL A 398 -10.20 -20.01 -17.33
CA VAL A 398 -9.19 -19.47 -16.40
C VAL A 398 -9.27 -20.17 -15.04
N ALA A 399 -10.48 -20.52 -14.57
CA ALA A 399 -10.63 -21.32 -13.36
C ALA A 399 -9.98 -22.71 -13.51
N ASP A 400 -10.15 -23.37 -14.67
CA ASP A 400 -9.50 -24.66 -14.98
C ASP A 400 -7.97 -24.52 -15.02
N LEU A 401 -7.45 -23.46 -15.65
CA LEU A 401 -6.01 -23.19 -15.71
C LEU A 401 -5.41 -23.00 -14.32
N ILE A 402 -6.03 -22.19 -13.47
CA ILE A 402 -5.55 -21.98 -12.10
C ILE A 402 -5.63 -23.29 -11.31
N ALA A 403 -6.73 -24.05 -11.43
CA ALA A 403 -6.89 -25.35 -10.76
C ALA A 403 -5.86 -26.39 -11.23
N ALA A 404 -5.36 -26.27 -12.46
CA ALA A 404 -4.27 -27.07 -13.01
C ALA A 404 -2.86 -26.58 -12.59
N GLY A 405 -2.77 -25.62 -11.66
CA GLY A 405 -1.51 -25.09 -11.14
C GLY A 405 -0.82 -24.10 -12.07
N LYS A 406 -1.53 -23.50 -13.05
CA LYS A 406 -0.98 -22.46 -13.93
C LYS A 406 -0.95 -21.12 -13.21
N VAL A 407 0.11 -20.34 -13.46
CA VAL A 407 0.20 -18.95 -13.01
C VAL A 407 -0.38 -18.03 -14.08
N VAL A 408 -1.39 -17.25 -13.69
CA VAL A 408 -2.15 -16.39 -14.59
C VAL A 408 -1.86 -14.92 -14.31
N GLY A 409 -1.26 -14.22 -15.27
CA GLY A 409 -1.28 -12.77 -15.31
C GLY A 409 -2.69 -12.28 -15.65
N TRP A 410 -3.28 -11.48 -14.79
CA TRP A 410 -4.67 -11.04 -14.85
C TRP A 410 -4.75 -9.52 -15.01
N PHE A 411 -5.11 -9.08 -16.21
CA PHE A 411 -5.21 -7.68 -16.61
C PHE A 411 -6.64 -7.38 -17.06
N GLN A 412 -7.39 -6.64 -16.25
CA GLN A 412 -8.77 -6.27 -16.59
C GLN A 412 -9.20 -4.94 -15.97
N GLY A 413 -10.19 -4.32 -16.59
CA GLY A 413 -10.87 -3.15 -16.10
C GLY A 413 -9.94 -2.01 -15.72
N ARG A 414 -10.44 -1.18 -14.81
CA ARG A 414 -9.68 -0.08 -14.24
C ARG A 414 -8.59 -0.60 -13.31
N MET A 415 -7.45 0.09 -13.32
CA MET A 415 -6.35 -0.18 -12.42
C MET A 415 -6.67 0.29 -10.99
N GLU A 416 -6.12 -0.42 -10.02
CA GLU A 416 -6.18 -0.11 -8.59
C GLU A 416 -5.36 1.15 -8.23
N PHE A 417 -5.88 1.97 -7.33
CA PHE A 417 -5.17 3.08 -6.70
C PHE A 417 -4.59 2.63 -5.34
N GLY A 418 -3.26 2.78 -5.19
CA GLY A 418 -2.53 2.33 -4.01
C GLY A 418 -1.53 1.20 -4.30
N PRO A 419 -0.88 0.66 -3.26
CA PRO A 419 0.26 -0.24 -3.41
C PRO A 419 -0.11 -1.72 -3.56
N ARG A 420 -1.40 -2.08 -3.52
CA ARG A 420 -1.87 -3.47 -3.60
C ARG A 420 -2.56 -3.70 -4.95
N ALA A 421 -2.31 -4.85 -5.56
CA ALA A 421 -3.20 -5.35 -6.61
C ALA A 421 -4.39 -6.06 -5.96
N LEU A 422 -5.58 -5.74 -6.45
CA LEU A 422 -6.88 -6.14 -5.92
C LEU A 422 -7.73 -6.86 -6.98
N GLY A 423 -7.11 -7.31 -8.07
CA GLY A 423 -7.79 -8.06 -9.14
C GLY A 423 -7.94 -7.31 -10.46
N GLY A 424 -7.36 -6.11 -10.60
CA GLY A 424 -7.27 -5.37 -11.85
C GLY A 424 -5.94 -5.61 -12.56
N ARG A 425 -4.84 -5.61 -11.81
CA ARG A 425 -3.47 -5.86 -12.30
C ARG A 425 -2.77 -6.87 -11.38
N SER A 426 -3.21 -8.12 -11.48
CA SER A 426 -2.86 -9.19 -10.55
C SER A 426 -2.12 -10.34 -11.22
N ILE A 427 -1.38 -11.10 -10.43
CA ILE A 427 -0.94 -12.45 -10.76
C ILE A 427 -1.71 -13.40 -9.84
N LEU A 428 -2.45 -14.32 -10.44
CA LEU A 428 -3.31 -15.29 -9.77
C LEU A 428 -2.69 -16.68 -9.81
N GLY A 429 -2.98 -17.50 -8.79
CA GLY A 429 -2.51 -18.87 -8.69
C GLY A 429 -3.27 -19.67 -7.65
N ASP A 430 -3.09 -20.99 -7.65
CA ASP A 430 -3.78 -21.89 -6.72
C ASP A 430 -3.17 -21.78 -5.31
N ALA A 431 -4.00 -21.46 -4.32
CA ALA A 431 -3.57 -21.35 -2.92
C ALA A 431 -3.28 -22.71 -2.26
N ARG A 432 -3.82 -23.80 -2.82
CA ARG A 432 -3.72 -25.17 -2.30
C ARG A 432 -2.38 -25.82 -2.62
N ASP A 433 -1.75 -25.41 -3.71
CA ASP A 433 -0.49 -25.98 -4.19
C ASP A 433 0.68 -25.56 -3.28
N PRO A 434 1.37 -26.51 -2.62
CA PRO A 434 2.52 -26.22 -1.76
C PRO A 434 3.69 -25.54 -2.49
N GLU A 435 3.88 -25.78 -3.79
CA GLU A 435 5.02 -25.28 -4.55
C GLU A 435 4.76 -23.90 -5.17
N MET A 436 3.49 -23.50 -5.28
CA MET A 436 3.07 -22.26 -5.96
C MET A 436 3.74 -21.01 -5.37
N GLN A 437 3.91 -20.95 -4.05
CA GLN A 437 4.59 -19.83 -3.41
C GLN A 437 6.07 -19.73 -3.87
N SER A 438 6.77 -20.85 -3.88
CA SER A 438 8.17 -20.92 -4.30
C SER A 438 8.30 -20.60 -5.79
N LEU A 439 7.39 -21.14 -6.61
CA LEU A 439 7.35 -20.93 -8.04
C LEU A 439 7.16 -19.44 -8.40
N ILE A 440 6.16 -18.77 -7.83
CA ILE A 440 5.90 -17.35 -8.11
C ILE A 440 7.06 -16.48 -7.59
N ASN A 441 7.57 -16.71 -6.38
CA ASN A 441 8.64 -15.88 -5.82
C ASN A 441 9.94 -15.97 -6.63
N ARG A 442 10.32 -17.18 -7.08
CA ARG A 442 11.57 -17.41 -7.80
C ARG A 442 11.49 -17.12 -9.28
N LYS A 443 10.46 -17.64 -9.96
CA LYS A 443 10.38 -17.65 -11.42
C LYS A 443 9.71 -16.41 -12.02
N ILE A 444 8.94 -15.70 -11.21
CA ILE A 444 8.15 -14.56 -11.67
C ILE A 444 8.58 -13.28 -10.98
N LYS A 445 8.70 -13.31 -9.66
CA LYS A 445 9.00 -12.10 -8.88
C LYS A 445 10.48 -11.77 -8.73
N PHE A 446 11.36 -12.75 -8.93
CA PHE A 446 12.80 -12.64 -8.71
C PHE A 446 13.15 -12.01 -7.36
N ARG A 447 12.46 -12.45 -6.30
CA ARG A 447 12.57 -11.86 -4.95
C ARG A 447 12.76 -12.92 -3.86
N GLU A 448 13.04 -12.45 -2.65
CA GLU A 448 13.31 -13.28 -1.48
C GLU A 448 12.15 -14.26 -1.20
N SER A 449 12.47 -15.54 -0.95
CA SER A 449 11.48 -16.62 -0.82
C SER A 449 10.56 -16.47 0.39
N PHE A 450 10.94 -15.67 1.38
CA PHE A 450 10.16 -15.45 2.60
C PHE A 450 9.00 -14.48 2.43
N ARG A 451 8.89 -13.79 1.29
CA ARG A 451 7.78 -12.84 1.09
C ARG A 451 6.47 -13.61 0.91
N PRO A 452 5.49 -13.43 1.80
CA PRO A 452 4.22 -14.12 1.68
C PRO A 452 3.39 -13.58 0.50
N PHE A 453 2.43 -14.39 0.07
CA PHE A 453 1.35 -13.96 -0.82
C PHE A 453 0.05 -13.81 -0.05
N ALA A 454 -0.86 -13.01 -0.61
CA ALA A 454 -2.14 -12.73 -0.01
C ALA A 454 -3.23 -13.61 -0.64
N PRO A 455 -4.15 -14.17 0.16
CA PRO A 455 -5.34 -14.81 -0.38
C PRO A 455 -6.40 -13.79 -0.80
N ILE A 456 -7.05 -14.08 -1.93
CA ILE A 456 -8.42 -13.60 -2.21
C ILE A 456 -9.41 -14.69 -1.82
N VAL A 457 -10.52 -14.30 -1.19
CA VAL A 457 -11.59 -15.20 -0.73
C VAL A 457 -12.97 -14.59 -0.98
N LEU A 458 -13.98 -15.41 -1.29
CA LEU A 458 -15.37 -14.94 -1.38
C LEU A 458 -15.78 -14.36 -0.02
N ARG A 459 -16.34 -13.14 0.00
CA ARG A 459 -16.72 -12.41 1.23
C ARG A 459 -17.49 -13.30 2.20
N ASP A 460 -18.54 -13.96 1.72
CA ASP A 460 -19.46 -14.73 2.55
C ASP A 460 -18.89 -16.10 2.99
N ARG A 461 -17.74 -16.51 2.45
CA ARG A 461 -17.04 -17.75 2.79
C ARG A 461 -15.71 -17.53 3.49
N ALA A 462 -15.36 -16.29 3.84
CA ALA A 462 -14.10 -15.97 4.51
C ALA A 462 -13.93 -16.72 5.85
N GLY A 463 -15.01 -16.84 6.63
CA GLY A 463 -15.03 -17.54 7.91
C GLY A 463 -14.79 -19.06 7.83
N GLU A 464 -14.88 -19.67 6.65
CA GLU A 464 -14.54 -21.09 6.46
C GLU A 464 -13.02 -21.34 6.50
N PHE A 465 -12.21 -20.33 6.18
CA PHE A 465 -10.76 -20.45 6.03
C PHE A 465 -9.96 -19.58 6.99
N PHE A 466 -10.56 -18.54 7.55
CA PHE A 466 -9.91 -17.59 8.44
C PHE A 466 -10.73 -17.40 9.72
N GLN A 467 -10.05 -17.06 10.81
CA GLN A 467 -10.72 -16.57 12.01
C GLN A 467 -11.28 -15.18 11.68
N TRP A 468 -12.54 -15.18 11.28
CA TRP A 468 -13.20 -14.04 10.65
C TRP A 468 -14.60 -13.88 11.22
N GLY A 469 -14.88 -12.72 11.79
CA GLY A 469 -16.15 -12.41 12.42
C GLY A 469 -17.29 -12.17 11.41
N PRO A 470 -18.56 -12.31 11.83
CA PRO A 470 -19.70 -11.90 11.01
C PRO A 470 -19.62 -10.41 10.65
N GLY A 471 -19.72 -10.08 9.36
CA GLY A 471 -19.69 -8.70 8.89
C GLY A 471 -18.30 -8.06 8.78
N GLU A 472 -17.23 -8.78 9.15
CA GLU A 472 -15.86 -8.33 8.89
C GLU A 472 -15.56 -8.37 7.39
N GLU A 473 -14.82 -7.38 6.89
CA GLU A 473 -14.40 -7.32 5.50
C GLU A 473 -12.99 -6.73 5.38
N SER A 474 -12.28 -7.12 4.31
CA SER A 474 -10.96 -6.57 3.95
C SER A 474 -10.88 -6.48 2.43
N PRO A 475 -11.66 -5.61 1.77
CA PRO A 475 -11.67 -5.50 0.31
C PRO A 475 -10.32 -5.04 -0.27
N TYR A 476 -9.47 -4.41 0.55
CA TYR A 476 -8.21 -3.79 0.10
C TYR A 476 -6.94 -4.51 0.54
N MET A 477 -7.06 -5.73 1.08
CA MET A 477 -5.88 -6.50 1.50
C MET A 477 -5.06 -5.80 2.61
N LEU A 478 -5.75 -5.19 3.58
CA LEU A 478 -5.16 -4.37 4.65
C LEU A 478 -5.31 -4.97 6.05
N VAL A 479 -5.88 -6.16 6.17
CA VAL A 479 -6.07 -6.88 7.44
C VAL A 479 -5.42 -8.26 7.35
N VAL A 480 -4.69 -8.63 8.40
CA VAL A 480 -4.20 -10.00 8.62
C VAL A 480 -5.11 -10.71 9.61
N ALA A 481 -5.51 -11.93 9.28
CA ALA A 481 -6.19 -12.81 10.22
C ALA A 481 -5.53 -14.19 10.29
N PRO A 482 -5.62 -14.87 11.45
CA PRO A 482 -5.29 -16.28 11.58
C PRO A 482 -6.07 -17.14 10.57
N VAL A 483 -5.43 -18.11 9.91
CA VAL A 483 -6.14 -19.21 9.23
C VAL A 483 -6.95 -19.99 10.28
N ALA A 484 -8.18 -20.38 9.95
CA ALA A 484 -9.06 -21.14 10.84
C ALA A 484 -8.38 -22.42 11.33
N GLU A 485 -8.58 -22.78 12.60
CA GLU A 485 -7.91 -23.93 13.22
C GLU A 485 -8.21 -25.24 12.50
N SER A 486 -9.45 -25.42 12.04
CA SER A 486 -9.90 -26.57 11.24
C SER A 486 -9.17 -26.73 9.91
N LYS A 487 -8.54 -25.64 9.41
CA LYS A 487 -7.79 -25.61 8.15
C LYS A 487 -6.29 -25.67 8.35
N ARG A 488 -5.81 -25.60 9.59
CA ARG A 488 -4.38 -25.66 9.93
C ARG A 488 -3.89 -27.10 10.04
N LYS A 489 -2.61 -27.28 9.77
CA LYS A 489 -1.86 -28.51 9.98
C LYS A 489 -0.76 -28.26 11.00
N PRO A 490 -0.50 -29.18 11.93
CA PRO A 490 0.55 -29.01 12.92
C PRO A 490 1.90 -28.84 12.20
N PRO A 491 2.69 -27.81 12.53
CA PRO A 491 3.99 -27.61 11.90
C PRO A 491 4.96 -28.74 12.32
N PRO A 492 5.88 -29.16 11.43
CA PRO A 492 6.97 -30.04 11.82
C PRO A 492 7.80 -29.36 12.92
N GLY A 493 8.07 -30.09 14.01
CA GLY A 493 8.95 -29.61 15.08
C GLY A 493 10.39 -29.43 14.60
N GLY A 494 11.13 -28.50 15.22
CA GLY A 494 12.58 -28.37 15.03
C GLY A 494 13.04 -27.44 13.90
N LEU A 495 12.14 -26.91 13.05
CA LEU A 495 12.50 -25.96 12.00
C LEU A 495 12.85 -24.57 12.56
N ARG A 496 13.95 -23.96 12.10
CA ARG A 496 14.41 -22.63 12.54
C ARG A 496 14.59 -21.66 11.37
N GLY A 497 14.44 -20.36 11.65
CA GLY A 497 14.59 -19.29 10.66
C GLY A 497 13.80 -19.55 9.37
N LEU A 498 14.46 -19.38 8.21
CA LEU A 498 13.84 -19.56 6.90
C LEU A 498 13.45 -21.00 6.57
N GLU A 499 13.97 -22.01 7.28
CA GLU A 499 13.59 -23.41 7.06
C GLU A 499 12.11 -23.66 7.35
N LYS A 500 11.52 -22.81 8.19
CA LYS A 500 10.07 -22.76 8.42
C LYS A 500 9.33 -22.75 7.07
N LEU A 501 9.80 -22.09 6.01
CA LEU A 501 9.11 -22.05 4.70
C LEU A 501 8.74 -23.42 4.11
N LYS A 502 9.52 -24.47 4.40
CA LYS A 502 9.33 -25.80 3.81
C LYS A 502 8.13 -26.57 4.40
N ALA A 503 7.56 -26.10 5.51
CA ALA A 503 6.46 -26.79 6.18
C ALA A 503 5.10 -26.44 5.56
N ILE A 504 4.33 -27.49 5.26
CA ILE A 504 2.91 -27.36 4.91
C ILE A 504 2.12 -27.15 6.21
N ARG A 505 1.46 -26.00 6.33
CA ARG A 505 0.79 -25.55 7.57
C ARG A 505 -0.72 -25.48 7.51
N SER A 506 -1.31 -25.71 6.34
CA SER A 506 -2.75 -25.60 6.15
C SER A 506 -3.19 -26.33 4.88
N GLU A 507 -4.51 -26.29 4.62
CA GLU A 507 -5.10 -26.65 3.31
C GLU A 507 -4.76 -25.64 2.20
N ILE A 508 -4.32 -24.43 2.55
CA ILE A 508 -3.96 -23.34 1.63
C ILE A 508 -2.51 -22.86 1.87
N PRO A 509 -1.51 -23.75 1.72
CA PRO A 509 -0.14 -23.51 2.15
C PRO A 509 0.53 -22.32 1.45
N ALA A 510 0.18 -22.01 0.19
CA ALA A 510 0.88 -20.97 -0.57
C ALA A 510 0.64 -19.54 -0.04
N VAL A 511 -0.44 -19.35 0.70
CA VAL A 511 -0.88 -18.06 1.27
C VAL A 511 -0.83 -18.03 2.80
N THR A 512 -0.48 -19.15 3.43
CA THR A 512 -0.40 -19.25 4.90
C THR A 512 1.00 -18.88 5.36
N HIS A 513 1.10 -17.83 6.17
CA HIS A 513 2.34 -17.39 6.76
C HIS A 513 2.88 -18.41 7.79
N VAL A 514 4.14 -18.27 8.18
CA VAL A 514 4.78 -19.21 9.11
C VAL A 514 4.16 -19.24 10.51
N ASP A 515 3.51 -18.15 10.91
CA ASP A 515 2.73 -17.99 12.15
C ASP A 515 1.26 -18.47 12.01
N GLY A 516 0.89 -19.03 10.86
CA GLY A 516 -0.46 -19.50 10.58
C GLY A 516 -1.46 -18.38 10.27
N SER A 517 -1.01 -17.17 9.98
CA SER A 517 -1.85 -16.04 9.53
C SER A 517 -1.86 -15.90 8.00
N ALA A 518 -2.74 -15.04 7.48
CA ALA A 518 -2.73 -14.61 6.09
C ALA A 518 -3.28 -13.19 5.95
N ARG A 519 -2.84 -12.44 4.93
CA ARG A 519 -3.32 -11.08 4.64
C ARG A 519 -4.45 -11.10 3.61
N ILE A 520 -5.68 -10.97 4.06
CA ILE A 520 -6.86 -11.36 3.28
C ILE A 520 -7.39 -10.22 2.43
N GLN A 521 -7.77 -10.54 1.19
CA GLN A 521 -8.69 -9.73 0.40
C GLN A 521 -10.05 -10.43 0.28
N THR A 522 -11.12 -9.79 0.75
CA THR A 522 -12.49 -10.27 0.53
C THR A 522 -13.02 -9.81 -0.83
N VAL A 523 -13.65 -10.71 -1.58
CA VAL A 523 -14.15 -10.48 -2.94
C VAL A 523 -15.68 -10.59 -2.95
N ASP A 524 -16.33 -9.62 -3.57
CA ASP A 524 -17.78 -9.46 -3.67
C ASP A 524 -18.19 -9.03 -5.10
N PRO A 525 -19.45 -9.26 -5.49
CA PRO A 525 -19.90 -8.97 -6.85
C PRO A 525 -20.03 -7.47 -7.16
N GLU A 526 -20.18 -6.60 -6.14
CA GLU A 526 -20.35 -5.16 -6.32
C GLU A 526 -19.04 -4.47 -6.72
N ARG A 527 -17.96 -4.72 -5.96
CA ARG A 527 -16.64 -4.12 -6.17
C ARG A 527 -15.82 -4.91 -7.19
N HIS A 528 -15.99 -6.24 -7.26
CA HIS A 528 -15.11 -7.13 -8.00
C HIS A 528 -15.86 -8.13 -8.92
N PRO A 529 -16.77 -7.70 -9.80
CA PRO A 529 -17.74 -8.59 -10.47
C PRO A 529 -17.10 -9.76 -11.24
N ARG A 530 -16.10 -9.50 -12.09
CA ARG A 530 -15.43 -10.57 -12.85
C ARG A 530 -14.57 -11.47 -11.97
N LEU A 531 -13.85 -10.90 -11.01
CA LEU A 531 -13.02 -11.68 -10.08
C LEU A 531 -13.88 -12.56 -9.18
N PHE A 532 -15.03 -12.06 -8.74
CA PHE A 532 -16.03 -12.81 -7.98
C PHE A 532 -16.53 -14.03 -8.78
N ARG A 533 -16.86 -13.85 -10.06
CA ARG A 533 -17.25 -14.96 -10.95
C ARG A 533 -16.12 -15.98 -11.12
N LEU A 534 -14.88 -15.52 -11.31
CA LEU A 534 -13.71 -16.40 -11.42
C LEU A 534 -13.52 -17.23 -10.15
N LEU A 535 -13.54 -16.58 -8.99
CA LEU A 535 -13.35 -17.24 -7.71
C LEU A 535 -14.51 -18.19 -7.37
N THR A 536 -15.73 -17.86 -7.77
CA THR A 536 -16.90 -18.74 -7.64
C THR A 536 -16.75 -19.99 -8.52
N ALA A 537 -16.35 -19.83 -9.79
CA ALA A 537 -16.11 -20.95 -10.69
C ALA A 537 -14.97 -21.85 -10.21
N PHE A 538 -13.87 -21.24 -9.75
CA PHE A 538 -12.76 -21.95 -9.12
C PHE A 538 -13.22 -22.72 -7.88
N ALA A 539 -14.01 -22.11 -7.00
CA ALA A 539 -14.55 -22.77 -5.81
C ALA A 539 -15.45 -23.96 -6.15
N ALA A 540 -16.27 -23.85 -7.19
CA ALA A 540 -17.13 -24.94 -7.66
C ALA A 540 -16.32 -26.14 -8.19
N LYS A 541 -15.21 -25.86 -8.90
CA LYS A 541 -14.33 -26.90 -9.48
C LYS A 541 -13.42 -27.55 -8.45
N THR A 542 -13.04 -26.83 -7.40
CA THR A 542 -11.97 -27.25 -6.48
C THR A 542 -12.42 -27.53 -5.05
N GLY A 543 -13.62 -27.10 -4.68
CA GLY A 543 -14.10 -27.04 -3.30
C GLY A 543 -13.49 -25.91 -2.46
N CYS A 544 -12.53 -25.14 -2.99
CA CYS A 544 -11.78 -24.12 -2.27
C CYS A 544 -12.10 -22.71 -2.80
N PRO A 545 -12.69 -21.81 -2.00
CA PRO A 545 -13.00 -20.44 -2.39
C PRO A 545 -11.81 -19.48 -2.21
N VAL A 546 -10.56 -19.98 -2.25
CA VAL A 546 -9.35 -19.19 -1.98
C VAL A 546 -8.35 -19.33 -3.13
N MET A 547 -7.88 -18.20 -3.65
CA MET A 547 -6.79 -18.13 -4.63
C MET A 547 -5.69 -17.18 -4.15
N ILE A 548 -4.50 -17.31 -4.73
CA ILE A 548 -3.42 -16.33 -4.56
C ILE A 548 -3.78 -15.06 -5.34
N ASN A 549 -3.54 -13.90 -4.74
CA ASN A 549 -3.44 -12.63 -5.45
C ASN A 549 -2.13 -11.94 -5.06
N THR A 550 -1.34 -11.58 -6.07
CA THR A 550 -0.15 -10.73 -5.91
C THR A 550 -0.08 -9.68 -7.01
N SER A 551 0.72 -8.64 -6.82
CA SER A 551 0.86 -7.56 -7.79
C SER A 551 1.30 -8.08 -9.16
N PHE A 552 0.89 -7.45 -10.26
CA PHE A 552 1.44 -7.77 -11.58
C PHE A 552 2.64 -6.88 -11.88
N ASN A 553 3.84 -7.36 -11.52
CA ASN A 553 5.15 -6.72 -11.70
C ASN A 553 6.30 -7.67 -11.32
N VAL A 554 7.54 -7.27 -11.58
CA VAL A 554 8.76 -7.89 -11.01
C VAL A 554 9.36 -7.03 -9.87
N ARG A 555 10.45 -7.48 -9.22
CA ARG A 555 11.17 -6.68 -8.20
C ARG A 555 11.64 -5.35 -8.80
N GLY A 556 11.50 -4.25 -8.04
CA GLY A 556 11.91 -2.91 -8.49
C GLY A 556 10.96 -2.22 -9.47
N GLU A 557 10.04 -2.96 -10.10
CA GLU A 557 9.08 -2.43 -11.07
C GLU A 557 7.75 -2.02 -10.40
N PRO A 558 7.12 -0.89 -10.77
CA PRO A 558 5.73 -0.59 -10.43
C PRO A 558 4.74 -1.62 -10.99
N ILE A 559 3.52 -1.69 -10.45
CA ILE A 559 2.45 -2.52 -11.04
C ILE A 559 2.22 -2.11 -12.51
N VAL A 560 2.12 -3.07 -13.43
CA VAL A 560 1.88 -2.82 -14.86
C VAL A 560 0.60 -2.02 -15.06
N CYS A 561 0.65 -1.01 -15.93
CA CYS A 561 -0.48 -0.15 -16.24
C CYS A 561 -1.06 -0.48 -17.62
N ARG A 562 -0.20 -0.52 -18.65
CA ARG A 562 -0.60 -0.65 -20.07
C ARG A 562 -0.52 -2.11 -20.58
N PRO A 563 -1.28 -2.46 -21.63
CA PRO A 563 -1.21 -3.80 -22.24
C PRO A 563 0.21 -4.21 -22.66
N GLU A 564 0.98 -3.26 -23.19
CA GLU A 564 2.36 -3.46 -23.63
C GLU A 564 3.28 -3.85 -22.45
N GLU A 565 3.05 -3.26 -21.27
CA GLU A 565 3.81 -3.54 -20.05
C GLU A 565 3.43 -4.90 -19.47
N ALA A 566 2.14 -5.25 -19.48
CA ALA A 566 1.65 -6.55 -19.05
C ALA A 566 2.21 -7.69 -19.93
N PHE A 567 2.21 -7.49 -21.26
CA PHE A 567 2.79 -8.45 -22.20
C PHE A 567 4.30 -8.59 -22.03
N ARG A 568 5.05 -7.47 -21.89
CA ARG A 568 6.50 -7.52 -21.62
C ARG A 568 6.80 -8.27 -20.33
N CYS A 569 6.10 -7.96 -19.23
CA CYS A 569 6.28 -8.66 -17.96
C CYS A 569 5.94 -10.15 -18.09
N PHE A 570 4.86 -10.49 -18.80
CA PHE A 570 4.52 -11.88 -19.14
C PHE A 570 5.61 -12.57 -19.95
N MET A 571 6.18 -11.92 -20.97
CA MET A 571 7.23 -12.48 -21.82
C MET A 571 8.59 -12.60 -21.10
N ALA A 572 8.87 -11.70 -20.16
CA ALA A 572 10.09 -11.70 -19.36
C ALA A 572 10.06 -12.62 -18.13
N THR A 573 8.91 -13.21 -17.79
CA THR A 573 8.75 -14.10 -16.62
C THR A 573 8.26 -15.49 -17.02
N ASP A 574 8.29 -16.45 -16.10
CA ASP A 574 7.73 -17.79 -16.32
C ASP A 574 6.22 -17.86 -15.97
N MET A 575 5.46 -16.79 -16.23
CA MET A 575 4.00 -16.87 -16.20
C MET A 575 3.51 -17.81 -17.32
N ASP A 576 2.54 -18.67 -17.02
CA ASP A 576 2.02 -19.63 -17.99
C ASP A 576 1.03 -18.97 -18.96
N VAL A 577 0.19 -18.08 -18.44
CA VAL A 577 -0.93 -17.48 -19.17
C VAL A 577 -1.04 -15.99 -18.87
N LEU A 578 -1.33 -15.19 -19.87
CA LEU A 578 -1.74 -13.79 -19.71
C LEU A 578 -3.19 -13.63 -20.20
N VAL A 579 -4.05 -13.14 -19.31
CA VAL A 579 -5.41 -12.72 -19.62
C VAL A 579 -5.45 -11.20 -19.66
N MET A 580 -5.80 -10.65 -20.82
CA MET A 580 -6.08 -9.22 -21.01
C MET A 580 -7.53 -9.08 -21.45
N GLU A 581 -8.41 -8.64 -20.56
CA GLU A 581 -9.85 -8.67 -20.80
C GLU A 581 -10.33 -10.07 -21.24
N ARG A 582 -10.79 -10.20 -22.50
CA ARG A 582 -11.25 -11.46 -23.11
C ARG A 582 -10.19 -12.15 -23.97
N PHE A 583 -8.98 -11.60 -24.03
CA PHE A 583 -7.85 -12.17 -24.77
C PHE A 583 -7.00 -13.03 -23.83
N VAL A 584 -6.83 -14.30 -24.18
CA VAL A 584 -6.01 -15.26 -23.43
C VAL A 584 -4.80 -15.62 -24.28
N LEU A 585 -3.61 -15.42 -23.73
CA LEU A 585 -2.35 -15.72 -24.37
C LEU A 585 -1.64 -16.82 -23.59
N PHE A 586 -1.30 -17.91 -24.28
CA PHE A 586 -0.48 -18.96 -23.72
C PHE A 586 0.99 -18.70 -24.01
N LYS A 587 1.84 -18.87 -22.99
CA LYS A 587 3.28 -18.60 -23.09
C LYS A 587 3.96 -19.46 -24.15
N GLU A 588 3.56 -20.72 -24.24
CA GLU A 588 4.09 -21.71 -25.17
C GLU A 588 3.75 -21.44 -26.63
N GLU A 589 2.69 -20.69 -26.90
CA GLU A 589 2.28 -20.32 -28.27
C GLU A 589 3.01 -19.08 -28.78
N GLN A 590 3.62 -18.28 -27.90
CA GLN A 590 4.31 -17.06 -28.29
C GLN A 590 5.63 -17.38 -29.00
N ALA A 591 5.97 -16.60 -30.02
CA ALA A 591 7.27 -16.69 -30.66
C ALA A 591 8.37 -16.39 -29.63
N ARG A 592 9.28 -17.34 -29.41
CA ARG A 592 10.50 -17.12 -28.63
C ARG A 592 11.44 -16.22 -29.43
N GLY A 593 11.26 -14.92 -29.37
CA GLY A 593 12.14 -13.99 -30.08
C GLY A 593 11.82 -12.53 -29.85
N ARG A 594 12.52 -11.91 -28.88
CA ARG A 594 13.10 -10.54 -28.91
C ARG A 594 13.49 -10.02 -27.52
N GLU A 595 13.02 -10.63 -26.44
CA GLU A 595 13.40 -10.25 -25.08
C GLU A 595 14.50 -11.20 -24.57
N GLY A 596 15.54 -10.65 -23.96
CA GLY A 596 16.67 -11.41 -23.43
C GLY A 596 16.24 -12.41 -22.35
N PRO A 597 17.17 -13.22 -21.79
CA PRO A 597 16.84 -14.15 -20.71
C PRO A 597 16.12 -13.40 -19.57
N ALA A 598 15.18 -14.05 -18.89
CA ALA A 598 14.30 -13.48 -17.85
C ALA A 598 15.02 -12.61 -16.79
N GLY A 599 16.30 -12.89 -16.52
CA GLY A 599 17.14 -12.09 -15.62
C GLY A 599 17.56 -10.71 -16.14
N SER A 600 17.50 -10.45 -17.45
CA SER A 600 17.84 -9.15 -18.05
C SER A 600 16.78 -8.08 -17.78
N TYR A 601 15.49 -8.44 -17.87
CA TYR A 601 14.37 -7.53 -17.60
C TYR A 601 14.30 -7.07 -16.15
N ALA A 602 14.46 -8.00 -15.19
CA ALA A 602 14.48 -7.64 -13.78
C ALA A 602 15.68 -6.75 -13.41
N GLY A 603 16.78 -6.84 -14.17
CA GLY A 603 17.97 -5.99 -14.00
C GLY A 603 17.82 -4.57 -14.53
N GLU A 604 16.77 -4.26 -15.31
CA GLU A 604 16.46 -2.90 -15.77
C GLU A 604 16.01 -1.99 -14.62
N PHE A 605 15.53 -2.58 -13.52
CA PHE A 605 15.01 -1.86 -12.38
C PHE A 605 16.00 -1.86 -11.21
N PRO A 606 16.15 -0.73 -10.48
CA PRO A 606 17.04 -0.68 -9.34
C PRO A 606 16.59 -1.66 -8.25
N PRO A 607 17.54 -2.33 -7.57
CA PRO A 607 17.20 -3.24 -6.48
C PRO A 607 16.52 -2.48 -5.33
N ASP A 608 15.40 -3.04 -4.87
CA ASP A 608 14.68 -2.64 -3.65
C ASP A 608 15.47 -2.93 -2.37
#